data_AF-R7C6B7-F1
#
_entry.id   AF-R7C6B7-F1
#
_cell.length_a   1.000
_cell.length_b   1.000
_cell.length_c   1.000
_cell.angle_alpha   90.00
_cell.angle_beta   90.00
_cell.angle_gamma   90.00
#
_symmetry.space_group_name_H-M   'P 1'
#
loop_
_entity.id
_entity.type
_entity.pdbx_description
1 polymer ?
#
loop_
_entity_poly.entity_id
_entity_poly.type
_entity_poly.pdbx_seq_one_letter_code
_entity_poly.pdbx_strand_id
1 'polypeptide(L)'
;MSKYKVQERKRNQTLLIVEGNHEKNELFWLIFKCFPEVDIDLNNVWIYGTNIYMLYEDIVNMYGHDWVEEEIDVDLPFVISKKKTPDNVRYKNDFTKILLVFDYERHDTNFSEEKITQMQRKFSDVTDMGQLYINYPMIESYQHLVSIPDLNYEGRKVPVSLQPGSKYKELVRKESIIQKIVEFPHRLDDLLKKHYGIDDKEIRQKCCDSVLTLTDRDCIEESLEKILQNIIPYDKAKTLKFQLKDWINKAEYANTKKTYWQYMRNLFVEIIYHNICKANLILRNTYNIQPEQYKECFEGIDLVTILEKQNASSSSIDSGYIWVLNTCIFVVADYNFALLQKENNL
;
A
#
# COMPACT_ATOMS: atom_id res chain seq x y z
N MET A 1 0.73 43.13 -15.74
CA MET A 1 0.34 41.87 -16.41
C MET A 1 0.96 40.72 -15.64
N SER A 2 0.18 40.05 -14.78
CA SER A 2 0.65 38.92 -13.99
C SER A 2 0.85 37.71 -14.92
N LYS A 3 2.06 37.14 -14.93
CA LYS A 3 2.36 35.86 -15.59
C LYS A 3 1.86 34.72 -14.71
N TYR A 4 0.55 34.58 -14.57
CA TYR A 4 -0.03 33.30 -14.17
C TYR A 4 0.12 32.36 -15.36
N LYS A 5 1.20 31.56 -15.36
CA LYS A 5 1.23 30.33 -16.15
C LYS A 5 0.13 29.45 -15.56
N VAL A 6 -1.05 29.45 -16.18
CA VAL A 6 -2.04 28.40 -15.98
C VAL A 6 -1.33 27.11 -16.38
N GLN A 7 -0.94 26.31 -15.39
CA GLN A 7 -0.37 24.99 -15.63
C GLN A 7 -1.43 24.22 -16.41
N GLU A 8 -1.10 23.75 -17.62
CA GLU A 8 -2.04 22.96 -18.42
C GLU A 8 -2.55 21.80 -17.57
N ARG A 9 -3.86 21.78 -17.33
CA ARG A 9 -4.50 20.73 -16.53
C ARG A 9 -4.28 19.40 -17.24
N LYS A 10 -3.41 18.54 -16.69
CA LYS A 10 -3.30 17.14 -17.11
C LYS A 10 -4.68 16.51 -16.95
N ARG A 11 -5.30 16.07 -18.04
CA ARG A 11 -6.50 15.23 -17.99
C ARG A 11 -6.11 13.82 -17.50
N ASN A 12 -7.02 13.11 -16.83
CA ASN A 12 -6.84 11.74 -16.31
C ASN A 12 -5.92 11.58 -15.09
N GLN A 13 -6.05 12.43 -14.07
CA GLN A 13 -5.29 12.27 -12.82
C GLN A 13 -6.04 11.37 -11.84
N THR A 14 -5.38 10.33 -11.33
CA THR A 14 -5.85 9.56 -10.16
C THR A 14 -5.29 10.21 -8.90
N LEU A 15 -6.17 10.55 -7.96
CA LEU A 15 -5.81 11.00 -6.61
C LEU A 15 -5.83 9.81 -5.66
N LEU A 16 -4.77 9.64 -4.88
CA LEU A 16 -4.71 8.68 -3.79
C LEU A 16 -4.46 9.41 -2.48
N ILE A 17 -5.42 9.36 -1.56
CA ILE A 17 -5.35 9.96 -0.24
C ILE A 17 -4.97 8.87 0.76
N VAL A 18 -3.86 9.06 1.45
CA VAL A 18 -3.36 8.12 2.47
C VAL A 18 -3.22 8.81 3.82
N GLU A 19 -3.34 8.04 4.89
CA GLU A 19 -3.17 8.54 6.25
C GLU A 19 -1.73 9.06 6.50
N GLY A 20 -0.70 8.26 6.23
CA GLY A 20 0.69 8.59 6.57
C GLY A 20 1.71 8.60 5.42
N ASN A 21 2.96 8.90 5.79
CA ASN A 21 4.10 8.85 4.88
C ASN A 21 4.52 7.42 4.51
N HIS A 22 4.24 6.44 5.38
CA HIS A 22 4.67 5.06 5.18
C HIS A 22 3.94 4.44 3.99
N GLU A 23 2.65 4.69 3.88
CA GLU A 23 1.75 4.27 2.82
C GLU A 23 2.23 4.81 1.48
N LYS A 24 2.53 6.11 1.41
CA LYS A 24 3.03 6.74 0.18
C LYS A 24 4.42 6.23 -0.22
N ASN A 25 5.37 6.30 0.71
CA ASN A 25 6.79 6.14 0.39
C ASN A 25 7.26 4.69 0.38
N GLU A 26 6.54 3.78 1.05
CA GLU A 26 6.88 2.35 1.10
C GLU A 26 5.87 1.54 0.29
N LEU A 27 4.61 1.41 0.74
CA LEU A 27 3.65 0.49 0.10
C LEU A 27 3.31 0.90 -1.34
N PHE A 28 2.77 2.11 -1.55
CA PHE A 28 2.31 2.51 -2.89
C PHE A 28 3.47 2.75 -3.85
N TRP A 29 4.59 3.25 -3.35
CA TRP A 29 5.84 3.28 -4.12
C TRP A 29 6.21 1.87 -4.62
N LEU A 30 6.16 0.87 -3.74
CA LEU A 30 6.50 -0.51 -4.08
C LEU A 30 5.47 -1.15 -5.03
N ILE A 31 4.17 -0.95 -4.78
CA ILE A 31 3.09 -1.42 -5.66
C ILE A 31 3.27 -0.85 -7.06
N PHE A 32 3.44 0.47 -7.23
CA PHE A 32 3.55 1.08 -8.56
C PHE A 32 4.85 0.70 -9.28
N LYS A 33 5.90 0.30 -8.55
CA LYS A 33 7.10 -0.30 -9.15
C LYS A 33 6.87 -1.74 -9.60
N CYS A 34 6.09 -2.53 -8.87
CA CYS A 34 5.75 -3.91 -9.22
C CYS A 34 4.70 -3.99 -10.33
N PHE A 35 3.79 -3.02 -10.38
CA PHE A 35 2.69 -2.90 -11.33
C PHE A 35 2.75 -1.54 -12.04
N PRO A 36 3.76 -1.31 -12.90
CA PRO A 36 3.90 -0.06 -13.65
C PRO A 36 2.71 0.21 -14.59
N GLU A 37 1.89 -0.81 -14.88
CA GLU A 37 0.64 -0.64 -15.62
C GLU A 37 -0.42 0.15 -14.85
N VAL A 38 -0.34 0.20 -13.51
CA VAL A 38 -1.17 1.04 -12.64
C VAL A 38 -0.65 2.47 -12.71
N ASP A 39 -1.19 3.25 -13.65
CA ASP A 39 -0.73 4.61 -13.96
C ASP A 39 -1.25 5.64 -12.93
N ILE A 40 -0.62 5.64 -11.74
CA ILE A 40 -0.86 6.62 -10.67
C ILE A 40 0.44 7.39 -10.42
N ASP A 41 0.41 8.70 -10.69
CA ASP A 41 1.54 9.60 -10.41
C ASP A 41 1.73 9.73 -8.89
N LEU A 42 2.94 9.43 -8.38
CA LEU A 42 3.29 9.57 -6.96
C LEU A 42 3.12 11.01 -6.43
N ASN A 43 3.11 12.03 -7.29
CA ASN A 43 2.80 13.40 -6.91
C ASN A 43 1.31 13.59 -6.57
N ASN A 44 0.44 12.74 -7.09
CA ASN A 44 -0.98 12.68 -6.77
C ASN A 44 -1.29 11.69 -5.63
N VAL A 45 -0.27 11.21 -4.92
CA VAL A 45 -0.46 10.53 -3.64
C VAL A 45 -0.36 11.58 -2.53
N TRP A 46 -1.51 11.99 -2.01
CA TRP A 46 -1.64 13.02 -0.98
C TRP A 46 -1.68 12.39 0.40
N ILE A 47 -0.81 12.88 1.28
CA ILE A 47 -0.80 12.47 2.68
C ILE A 47 -1.81 13.36 3.41
N TYR A 48 -2.90 12.78 3.90
CA TYR A 48 -3.87 13.48 4.75
C TYR A 48 -3.33 13.71 6.17
N GLY A 49 -2.46 12.85 6.68
CA GLY A 49 -1.65 13.10 7.88
C GLY A 49 -2.39 12.95 9.21
N THR A 50 -3.58 12.36 9.21
CA THR A 50 -4.38 12.02 10.39
C THR A 50 -5.41 10.95 10.01
N ASN A 51 -6.21 10.49 10.97
CA ASN A 51 -7.13 9.37 10.80
C ASN A 51 -8.45 9.75 10.11
N ILE A 52 -9.25 8.73 9.79
CA ILE A 52 -10.51 8.89 9.08
C ILE A 52 -11.55 9.72 9.85
N TYR A 53 -11.53 9.71 11.18
CA TYR A 53 -12.49 10.46 12.00
C TYR A 53 -12.25 11.96 11.90
N MET A 54 -10.99 12.39 11.84
CA MET A 54 -10.69 13.79 11.59
C MET A 54 -11.07 14.22 10.17
N LEU A 55 -11.01 13.32 9.19
CA LEU A 55 -11.53 13.59 7.85
C LEU A 55 -13.06 13.75 7.85
N TYR A 56 -13.76 12.89 8.59
CA TYR A 56 -15.20 12.99 8.78
C TYR A 56 -15.58 14.36 9.35
N GLU A 57 -14.89 14.84 10.40
CA GLU A 57 -15.13 16.16 10.98
C GLU A 57 -14.87 17.29 9.98
N ASP A 58 -13.82 17.20 9.16
CA ASP A 58 -13.55 18.20 8.12
C ASP A 58 -14.68 18.27 7.07
N ILE A 59 -15.28 17.13 6.73
CA ILE A 59 -16.44 17.06 5.83
C ILE A 59 -17.66 17.70 6.48
N VAL A 60 -17.98 17.34 7.73
CA VAL A 60 -19.09 17.92 8.50
C VAL A 60 -18.95 19.44 8.65
N ASN A 61 -17.74 19.93 8.95
CA ASN A 61 -17.48 21.37 9.04
C ASN A 61 -17.69 22.11 7.71
N MET A 62 -17.57 21.41 6.57
CA MET A 62 -17.75 22.00 5.25
C MET A 62 -19.20 21.93 4.75
N TYR A 63 -19.87 20.80 4.99
CA TYR A 63 -21.16 20.47 4.36
C TYR A 63 -22.32 20.37 5.36
N GLY A 64 -22.06 20.47 6.66
CA GLY A 64 -23.06 20.33 7.72
C GLY A 64 -23.17 18.90 8.26
N HIS A 65 -23.94 18.73 9.34
CA HIS A 65 -24.14 17.43 10.00
C HIS A 65 -24.98 16.46 9.16
N ASP A 66 -25.95 16.99 8.40
CA ASP A 66 -26.90 16.20 7.61
C ASP A 66 -26.35 15.80 6.22
N TRP A 67 -25.02 15.85 6.02
CA TRP A 67 -24.39 15.64 4.71
C TRP A 67 -24.61 14.23 4.14
N VAL A 68 -24.89 13.25 5.00
CA VAL A 68 -25.23 11.88 4.61
C VAL A 68 -26.69 11.80 4.22
N GLU A 69 -27.59 12.31 5.06
CA GLU A 69 -29.04 12.30 4.90
C GLU A 69 -29.50 13.10 3.68
N GLU A 70 -28.85 14.23 3.41
CA GLU A 70 -29.09 15.07 2.23
C GLU A 70 -28.38 14.56 0.97
N GLU A 71 -27.70 13.41 1.05
CA GLU A 71 -26.94 12.79 -0.04
C GLU A 71 -25.93 13.74 -0.73
N ILE A 72 -25.35 14.69 0.02
CA ILE A 72 -24.47 15.75 -0.50
C ILE A 72 -23.30 15.17 -1.34
N ASP A 73 -23.06 15.72 -2.52
CA ASP A 73 -21.89 15.39 -3.34
C ASP A 73 -20.62 16.02 -2.73
N VAL A 74 -19.82 15.21 -2.05
CA VAL A 74 -18.63 15.68 -1.31
C VAL A 74 -17.45 15.86 -2.26
N ASP A 75 -17.06 17.12 -2.50
CA ASP A 75 -15.79 17.43 -3.17
C ASP A 75 -14.61 17.25 -2.20
N LEU A 76 -14.16 16.00 -2.06
CA LEU A 76 -13.09 15.62 -1.13
C LEU A 76 -11.74 16.30 -1.45
N PRO A 77 -11.30 16.42 -2.72
CA PRO A 77 -10.09 17.17 -3.04
C PRO A 77 -10.17 18.63 -2.61
N PHE A 78 -11.34 19.26 -2.69
CA PHE A 78 -11.55 20.62 -2.18
C PHE A 78 -11.43 20.70 -0.66
N VAL A 79 -12.08 19.80 0.08
CA VAL A 79 -11.98 19.74 1.56
C VAL A 79 -10.52 19.68 2.01
N ILE A 80 -9.75 18.75 1.42
CA ILE A 80 -8.35 18.52 1.81
C ILE A 80 -7.44 19.67 1.35
N SER A 81 -7.53 20.09 0.10
CA SER A 81 -6.64 21.12 -0.45
C SER A 81 -6.88 22.48 0.17
N LYS A 82 -8.13 22.85 0.50
CA LYS A 82 -8.44 24.09 1.22
C LYS A 82 -7.77 24.15 2.60
N LYS A 83 -7.69 23.01 3.30
CA LYS A 83 -7.03 22.90 4.61
C LYS A 83 -5.50 22.90 4.51
N LYS A 84 -4.94 22.17 3.54
CA LYS A 84 -3.49 21.90 3.48
C LYS A 84 -2.70 22.83 2.56
N THR A 85 -3.31 23.27 1.47
CA THR A 85 -2.68 24.05 0.42
C THR A 85 -3.63 25.16 -0.04
N PRO A 86 -3.98 26.12 0.84
CA PRO A 86 -4.98 27.14 0.55
C PRO A 86 -4.64 28.00 -0.68
N ASP A 87 -3.35 28.12 -1.02
CA ASP A 87 -2.89 28.86 -2.21
C ASP A 87 -3.00 28.07 -3.52
N ASN A 88 -3.30 26.76 -3.46
CA ASN A 88 -3.43 25.86 -4.60
C ASN A 88 -4.58 24.88 -4.38
N VAL A 89 -5.80 25.42 -4.27
CA VAL A 89 -7.02 24.63 -4.11
C VAL A 89 -7.29 23.79 -5.35
N ARG A 90 -7.76 22.57 -5.11
CA ARG A 90 -8.04 21.54 -6.10
C ARG A 90 -9.46 21.03 -5.89
N TYR A 91 -10.06 20.53 -6.96
CA TYR A 91 -11.46 20.11 -6.97
C TYR A 91 -11.61 18.68 -7.46
N LYS A 92 -12.75 18.04 -7.18
CA LYS A 92 -13.11 16.70 -7.67
C LYS A 92 -12.85 16.56 -9.17
N ASN A 93 -13.28 17.54 -9.95
CA ASN A 93 -13.13 17.58 -11.41
C ASN A 93 -11.68 17.68 -11.93
N ASP A 94 -10.69 17.93 -11.05
CA ASP A 94 -9.28 17.85 -11.43
C ASP A 94 -8.79 16.39 -11.52
N PHE A 95 -9.59 15.43 -11.04
CA PHE A 95 -9.24 14.02 -10.95
C PHE A 95 -10.32 13.15 -11.62
N THR A 96 -9.89 12.06 -12.24
CA THR A 96 -10.79 11.05 -12.84
C THR A 96 -11.04 9.86 -11.93
N LYS A 97 -10.19 9.69 -10.92
CA LYS A 97 -10.25 8.62 -9.94
C LYS A 97 -9.83 9.15 -8.58
N ILE A 98 -10.56 8.81 -7.53
CA ILE A 98 -10.23 9.17 -6.15
C ILE A 98 -10.20 7.90 -5.29
N LEU A 99 -9.08 7.66 -4.62
CA LEU A 99 -8.86 6.52 -3.74
C LEU A 99 -8.54 7.06 -2.35
N LEU A 100 -9.12 6.46 -1.31
CA LEU A 100 -8.85 6.79 0.08
C LEU A 100 -8.35 5.54 0.80
N VAL A 101 -7.31 5.67 1.61
CA VAL A 101 -6.73 4.56 2.36
C VAL A 101 -6.51 4.97 3.79
N PHE A 102 -7.16 4.26 4.70
CA PHE A 102 -7.13 4.50 6.14
C PHE A 102 -7.04 3.18 6.91
N ASP A 103 -6.59 3.27 8.15
CA ASP A 103 -6.47 2.12 9.04
C ASP A 103 -7.72 1.94 9.93
N TYR A 104 -8.02 0.70 10.33
CA TYR A 104 -9.11 0.40 11.25
C TYR A 104 -8.64 0.55 12.70
N GLU A 105 -8.86 1.74 13.26
CA GLU A 105 -8.43 2.07 14.62
C GLU A 105 -9.59 2.06 15.62
N ARG A 106 -10.00 0.86 16.09
CA ARG A 106 -11.06 0.74 17.12
C ARG A 106 -10.76 1.48 18.42
N HIS A 107 -9.48 1.65 18.74
CA HIS A 107 -9.05 2.27 20.00
C HIS A 107 -8.87 3.78 19.90
N ASP A 108 -9.10 4.38 18.72
CA ASP A 108 -9.05 5.82 18.59
C ASP A 108 -10.12 6.45 19.48
N THR A 109 -9.79 7.58 20.11
CA THR A 109 -10.72 8.29 21.00
C THR A 109 -11.95 8.81 20.27
N ASN A 110 -11.87 9.00 18.96
CA ASN A 110 -12.97 9.46 18.10
C ASN A 110 -13.66 8.31 17.36
N PHE A 111 -13.32 7.06 17.68
CA PHE A 111 -13.95 5.89 17.07
C PHE A 111 -15.47 5.98 17.18
N SER A 112 -16.13 5.81 16.03
CA SER A 112 -17.58 5.67 15.95
C SER A 112 -17.92 4.74 14.80
N GLU A 113 -18.63 3.65 15.11
CA GLU A 113 -19.11 2.70 14.12
C GLU A 113 -19.99 3.38 13.08
N GLU A 114 -20.83 4.32 13.52
CA GLU A 114 -21.68 5.12 12.63
C GLU A 114 -20.84 5.95 11.65
N LYS A 115 -19.87 6.73 12.15
CA LYS A 115 -19.04 7.61 11.31
C LYS A 115 -18.25 6.81 10.27
N ILE A 116 -17.57 5.75 10.67
CA ILE A 116 -16.75 4.94 9.75
C ILE A 116 -17.62 4.21 8.72
N THR A 117 -18.81 3.73 9.11
CA THR A 117 -19.77 3.11 8.19
C THR A 117 -20.35 4.12 7.20
N GLN A 118 -20.69 5.34 7.64
CA GLN A 118 -21.11 6.43 6.75
C GLN A 118 -20.03 6.76 5.71
N MET A 119 -18.77 6.87 6.15
CA MET A 119 -17.63 7.08 5.24
C MET A 119 -17.49 5.94 4.22
N GLN A 120 -17.53 4.67 4.67
CA GLN A 120 -17.40 3.51 3.78
C GLN A 120 -18.53 3.39 2.76
N ARG A 121 -19.76 3.81 3.12
CA ARG A 121 -20.91 3.82 2.20
C ARG A 121 -20.80 4.95 1.19
N LYS A 122 -20.42 6.17 1.63
CA LYS A 122 -20.32 7.33 0.74
C LYS A 122 -19.21 7.18 -0.29
N PHE A 123 -18.04 6.72 0.14
CA PHE A 123 -16.86 6.56 -0.71
C PHE A 123 -16.77 5.13 -1.25
N SER A 124 -17.65 4.80 -2.19
CA SER A 124 -17.82 3.45 -2.75
C SER A 124 -17.65 3.35 -4.27
N ASP A 125 -17.28 4.45 -4.95
CA ASP A 125 -17.02 4.46 -6.39
C ASP A 125 -15.80 5.32 -6.70
N VAL A 126 -14.76 4.67 -7.24
CA VAL A 126 -13.49 5.32 -7.60
C VAL A 126 -13.65 6.48 -8.59
N THR A 127 -14.66 6.46 -9.46
CA THR A 127 -14.88 7.44 -10.54
C THR A 127 -15.82 8.58 -10.16
N ASP A 128 -16.45 8.54 -8.99
CA ASP A 128 -17.30 9.60 -8.47
C ASP A 128 -16.66 10.29 -7.25
N MET A 129 -17.21 10.13 -6.04
CA MET A 129 -16.70 10.75 -4.82
C MET A 129 -15.42 10.09 -4.29
N GLY A 130 -15.14 8.87 -4.76
CA GLY A 130 -13.96 8.09 -4.44
C GLY A 130 -14.27 6.74 -3.81
N GLN A 131 -13.27 5.87 -3.75
CA GLN A 131 -13.34 4.55 -3.13
C GLN A 131 -12.51 4.52 -1.85
N LEU A 132 -13.12 4.18 -0.72
CA LEU A 132 -12.44 3.98 0.56
C LEU A 132 -12.02 2.53 0.75
N TYR A 133 -10.74 2.35 1.08
CA TYR A 133 -10.15 1.12 1.56
C TYR A 133 -9.74 1.28 3.03
N ILE A 134 -10.25 0.38 3.87
CA ILE A 134 -9.87 0.29 5.28
C ILE A 134 -8.98 -0.94 5.48
N ASN A 135 -7.80 -0.75 6.06
CA ASN A 135 -6.88 -1.84 6.38
C ASN A 135 -7.08 -2.32 7.82
N TYR A 136 -7.17 -3.63 8.00
CA TYR A 136 -7.45 -4.26 9.29
C TYR A 136 -6.22 -5.03 9.80
N PRO A 137 -5.71 -4.72 11.00
CA PRO A 137 -5.99 -3.50 11.78
C PRO A 137 -5.37 -2.24 11.18
N MET A 138 -4.32 -2.39 10.35
CA MET A 138 -3.58 -1.27 9.80
C MET A 138 -2.79 -1.66 8.56
N ILE A 139 -2.13 -0.69 7.93
CA ILE A 139 -1.40 -0.88 6.68
C ILE A 139 -0.39 -2.03 6.77
N GLU A 140 0.30 -2.24 7.88
CA GLU A 140 1.27 -3.34 8.03
C GLU A 140 0.67 -4.75 7.83
N SER A 141 -0.66 -4.91 7.79
CA SER A 141 -1.32 -6.19 7.54
C SER A 141 -0.96 -6.85 6.22
N TYR A 142 -0.52 -6.11 5.18
CA TYR A 142 -0.04 -6.73 3.93
C TYR A 142 1.27 -7.50 4.11
N GLN A 143 2.05 -7.17 5.16
CA GLN A 143 3.31 -7.84 5.47
C GLN A 143 3.15 -8.98 6.47
N HIS A 144 1.99 -9.12 7.11
CA HIS A 144 1.79 -10.10 8.17
C HIS A 144 1.60 -11.50 7.57
N LEU A 145 2.70 -12.11 7.13
CA LEU A 145 2.84 -13.44 6.51
C LEU A 145 4.00 -14.20 7.15
N VAL A 146 3.77 -15.45 7.56
CA VAL A 146 4.79 -16.30 8.21
C VAL A 146 5.40 -17.34 7.26
N SER A 147 4.79 -17.55 6.10
CA SER A 147 5.28 -18.40 5.02
C SER A 147 4.68 -17.95 3.68
N ILE A 148 5.21 -18.45 2.56
CA ILE A 148 4.62 -18.27 1.23
C ILE A 148 4.56 -19.66 0.56
N PRO A 149 3.37 -20.23 0.30
CA PRO A 149 2.04 -19.73 0.71
C PRO A 149 1.83 -19.80 2.23
N ASP A 150 0.93 -18.98 2.77
CA ASP A 150 0.59 -18.94 4.20
C ASP A 150 -0.75 -19.64 4.48
N LEU A 151 -0.69 -20.93 4.79
CA LEU A 151 -1.88 -21.74 5.11
C LEU A 151 -2.62 -21.26 6.37
N ASN A 152 -1.95 -20.51 7.25
CA ASN A 152 -2.54 -20.00 8.49
C ASN A 152 -3.15 -18.61 8.33
N TYR A 153 -3.06 -17.98 7.15
CA TYR A 153 -3.63 -16.66 6.89
C TYR A 153 -5.17 -16.64 7.07
N GLU A 154 -5.83 -17.76 6.76
CA GLU A 154 -7.28 -17.98 6.92
C GLU A 154 -7.76 -17.62 8.33
N GLY A 155 -7.06 -18.08 9.37
CA GLY A 155 -7.43 -17.87 10.76
C GLY A 155 -6.85 -16.59 11.39
N ARG A 156 -5.94 -15.90 10.68
CA ARG A 156 -5.16 -14.79 11.25
C ARG A 156 -6.04 -13.61 11.66
N LYS A 157 -5.88 -13.20 12.92
CA LYS A 157 -6.60 -12.11 13.58
C LYS A 157 -5.79 -11.64 14.78
N VAL A 158 -6.06 -10.43 15.26
CA VAL A 158 -5.46 -9.89 16.48
C VAL A 158 -6.53 -9.54 17.50
N PRO A 159 -6.30 -9.76 18.80
CA PRO A 159 -7.28 -9.41 19.80
C PRO A 159 -7.41 -7.88 19.91
N VAL A 160 -8.62 -7.39 20.19
CA VAL A 160 -8.87 -5.96 20.45
C VAL A 160 -8.05 -5.49 21.64
N SER A 161 -7.89 -6.30 22.68
CA SER A 161 -7.03 -5.99 23.83
C SER A 161 -5.55 -5.72 23.48
N LEU A 162 -5.07 -6.10 22.29
CA LEU A 162 -3.74 -5.73 21.82
C LEU A 162 -3.58 -4.20 21.74
N GLN A 163 -4.66 -3.48 21.42
CA GLN A 163 -4.65 -2.08 21.00
C GLN A 163 -3.68 -1.86 19.84
N PRO A 164 -4.07 -2.29 18.62
CA PRO A 164 -3.21 -2.18 17.44
C PRO A 164 -2.69 -0.76 17.25
N GLY A 165 -1.45 -0.67 16.79
CA GLY A 165 -0.59 0.50 16.88
C GLY A 165 0.86 0.02 16.89
N SER A 166 1.71 0.58 17.73
CA SER A 166 3.12 0.16 17.84
C SER A 166 3.28 -1.34 18.11
N LYS A 167 2.41 -1.93 18.95
CA LYS A 167 2.43 -3.37 19.28
C LYS A 167 2.17 -4.26 18.08
N TYR A 168 1.21 -3.90 17.23
CA TYR A 168 0.95 -4.68 16.01
C TYR A 168 2.10 -4.54 15.02
N LYS A 169 2.68 -3.33 14.86
CA LYS A 169 3.86 -3.14 14.03
C LYS A 169 5.03 -4.00 14.49
N GLU A 170 5.27 -4.08 15.80
CA GLU A 170 6.31 -4.96 16.35
C GLU A 170 6.01 -6.45 16.10
N LEU A 171 4.75 -6.86 16.26
CA LEU A 171 4.31 -8.23 15.95
C LEU A 171 4.61 -8.59 14.49
N VAL A 172 4.19 -7.73 13.54
CA VAL A 172 4.44 -7.94 12.11
C VAL A 172 5.93 -8.00 11.82
N ARG A 173 6.74 -7.11 12.40
CA ARG A 173 8.21 -7.13 12.22
C ARG A 173 8.86 -8.42 12.72
N LYS A 174 8.31 -9.01 13.78
CA LYS A 174 8.84 -10.26 14.35
C LYS A 174 8.44 -11.48 13.52
N GLU A 175 7.22 -11.50 13.00
CA GLU A 175 6.63 -12.68 12.36
C GLU A 175 6.78 -12.68 10.83
N SER A 176 6.88 -11.50 10.21
CA SER A 176 6.91 -11.36 8.76
C SER A 176 8.17 -11.95 8.14
N ILE A 177 8.01 -12.92 7.25
CA ILE A 177 9.11 -13.44 6.45
C ILE A 177 9.47 -12.50 5.28
N ILE A 178 8.58 -11.58 4.91
CA ILE A 178 8.74 -10.71 3.74
C ILE A 178 9.29 -9.33 4.06
N GLN A 179 9.39 -8.95 5.33
CA GLN A 179 9.83 -7.62 5.74
C GLN A 179 11.18 -7.24 5.09
N LYS A 180 12.15 -8.16 5.13
CA LYS A 180 13.51 -7.89 4.59
C LYS A 180 13.50 -7.63 3.09
N ILE A 181 12.67 -8.34 2.32
CA ILE A 181 12.59 -8.15 0.87
C ILE A 181 11.82 -6.87 0.54
N VAL A 182 10.77 -6.53 1.29
CA VAL A 182 10.02 -5.28 1.15
C VAL A 182 10.92 -4.06 1.39
N GLU A 183 11.74 -4.07 2.45
CA GLU A 183 12.62 -2.95 2.80
C GLU A 183 13.90 -2.86 1.95
N PHE A 184 14.21 -3.90 1.15
CA PHE A 184 15.52 -4.04 0.49
C PHE A 184 15.91 -2.84 -0.39
N PRO A 185 15.04 -2.28 -1.25
CA PRO A 185 15.38 -1.12 -2.07
C PRO A 185 15.69 0.14 -1.28
N HIS A 186 14.89 0.43 -0.24
CA HIS A 186 15.11 1.61 0.61
C HIS A 186 16.38 1.46 1.44
N ARG A 187 16.64 0.28 1.99
CA ARG A 187 17.89 -0.03 2.69
C ARG A 187 19.11 0.09 1.79
N LEU A 188 18.97 -0.27 0.52
CA LEU A 188 20.03 -0.11 -0.48
C LEU A 188 20.33 1.38 -0.73
N ASP A 189 19.33 2.20 -0.99
CA ASP A 189 19.51 3.66 -1.17
C ASP A 189 20.12 4.31 0.08
N ASP A 190 19.61 3.95 1.26
CA ASP A 190 20.12 4.43 2.55
C ASP A 190 21.57 4.03 2.79
N LEU A 191 21.97 2.81 2.40
CA LEU A 191 23.35 2.35 2.50
C LEU A 191 24.27 3.23 1.63
N LEU A 192 23.89 3.44 0.36
CA LEU A 192 24.65 4.24 -0.59
C LEU A 192 24.80 5.70 -0.12
N LYS A 193 23.72 6.28 0.41
CA LYS A 193 23.71 7.66 0.92
C LYS A 193 24.48 7.79 2.24
N LYS A 194 24.06 7.07 3.27
CA LYS A 194 24.51 7.30 4.66
C LYS A 194 25.90 6.74 4.94
N HIS A 195 26.24 5.60 4.35
CA HIS A 195 27.52 4.92 4.64
C HIS A 195 28.58 5.20 3.58
N TYR A 196 28.19 5.33 2.31
CA TYR A 196 29.14 5.55 1.21
C TYR A 196 29.19 7.00 0.73
N GLY A 197 28.33 7.89 1.24
CA GLY A 197 28.38 9.33 1.00
C GLY A 197 28.00 9.73 -0.43
N ILE A 198 27.20 8.93 -1.11
CA ILE A 198 26.76 9.20 -2.49
C ILE A 198 25.53 10.11 -2.41
N ASP A 199 25.73 11.43 -2.36
CA ASP A 199 24.62 12.40 -2.22
C ASP A 199 23.78 12.57 -3.50
N ASP A 200 24.35 12.29 -4.66
CA ASP A 200 23.66 12.37 -5.94
C ASP A 200 22.55 11.30 -6.05
N LYS A 201 21.30 11.76 -6.13
CA LYS A 201 20.12 10.90 -6.17
C LYS A 201 20.03 10.09 -7.47
N GLU A 202 20.43 10.65 -8.61
CA GLU A 202 20.37 9.94 -9.90
C GLU A 202 21.39 8.81 -9.93
N ILE A 203 22.60 9.05 -9.40
CA ILE A 203 23.64 8.01 -9.29
C ILE A 203 23.18 6.89 -8.36
N ARG A 204 22.62 7.21 -7.19
CA ARG A 204 22.09 6.18 -6.28
C ARG A 204 20.97 5.38 -6.94
N GLN A 205 20.04 6.04 -7.61
CA GLN A 205 18.92 5.38 -8.26
C GLN A 205 19.39 4.42 -9.37
N LYS A 206 20.33 4.85 -10.23
CA LYS A 206 20.95 3.97 -11.25
C LYS A 206 21.63 2.76 -10.62
N CYS A 207 22.32 2.95 -9.49
CA CYS A 207 22.95 1.86 -8.74
C CYS A 207 21.89 0.87 -8.23
N CYS A 208 20.86 1.38 -7.55
CA CYS A 208 19.77 0.57 -7.00
C CYS A 208 19.10 -0.24 -8.10
N ASP A 209 18.70 0.40 -9.19
CA ASP A 209 18.04 -0.26 -10.32
C ASP A 209 18.93 -1.38 -10.91
N SER A 210 20.23 -1.12 -11.09
CA SER A 210 21.16 -2.13 -11.59
C SER A 210 21.29 -3.34 -10.65
N VAL A 211 21.41 -3.11 -9.34
CA VAL A 211 21.50 -4.17 -8.33
C VAL A 211 20.22 -5.01 -8.28
N LEU A 212 19.05 -4.36 -8.36
CA LEU A 212 17.74 -5.02 -8.30
C LEU A 212 17.43 -5.85 -9.57
N THR A 213 18.13 -5.61 -10.68
CA THR A 213 18.02 -6.41 -11.91
C THR A 213 18.88 -7.67 -11.95
N LEU A 214 19.74 -7.89 -10.96
CA LEU A 214 20.59 -9.08 -10.92
C LEU A 214 19.76 -10.34 -10.70
N THR A 215 19.91 -11.34 -11.59
CA THR A 215 19.14 -12.59 -11.57
C THR A 215 19.98 -13.85 -11.41
N ASP A 216 21.27 -13.79 -11.77
CA ASP A 216 22.16 -14.96 -11.80
C ASP A 216 23.07 -15.00 -10.57
N ARG A 217 22.79 -15.94 -9.67
CA ARG A 217 23.53 -16.14 -8.41
C ARG A 217 25.02 -16.39 -8.62
N ASP A 218 25.38 -17.14 -9.65
CA ASP A 218 26.77 -17.56 -9.88
C ASP A 218 27.62 -16.37 -10.36
N CYS A 219 26.99 -15.39 -11.01
CA CYS A 219 27.63 -14.19 -11.52
C CYS A 219 27.33 -12.91 -10.71
N ILE A 220 26.64 -12.98 -9.56
CA ILE A 220 26.32 -11.79 -8.72
C ILE A 220 27.58 -11.00 -8.41
N GLU A 221 28.67 -11.68 -8.02
CA GLU A 221 29.87 -10.99 -7.56
C GLU A 221 30.55 -10.18 -8.66
N GLU A 222 30.77 -10.79 -9.83
CA GLU A 222 31.34 -10.10 -10.99
C GLU A 222 30.42 -8.97 -11.50
N SER A 223 29.11 -9.19 -11.44
CA SER A 223 28.13 -8.19 -11.87
C SER A 223 28.11 -6.99 -10.93
N LEU A 224 28.11 -7.22 -9.62
CA LEU A 224 28.23 -6.16 -8.61
C LEU A 224 29.54 -5.39 -8.76
N GLU A 225 30.65 -6.07 -9.05
CA GLU A 225 31.93 -5.40 -9.27
C GLU A 225 31.87 -4.43 -10.45
N LYS A 226 31.30 -4.85 -11.58
CA LYS A 226 31.09 -3.98 -12.75
C LYS A 226 30.17 -2.80 -12.47
N ILE A 227 29.11 -3.01 -11.68
CA ILE A 227 28.19 -1.93 -11.28
C ILE A 227 28.93 -0.90 -10.41
N LEU A 228 29.65 -1.36 -9.39
CA LEU A 228 30.22 -0.49 -8.35
C LEU A 228 31.48 0.25 -8.82
N GLN A 229 32.28 -0.33 -9.71
CA GLN A 229 33.50 0.31 -10.26
C GLN A 229 33.22 1.66 -10.93
N ASN A 230 32.01 1.85 -11.47
CA ASN A 230 31.61 3.09 -12.14
C ASN A 230 31.06 4.17 -11.19
N ILE A 231 30.96 3.86 -9.89
CA ILE A 231 30.18 4.67 -8.95
C ILE A 231 31.04 5.13 -7.77
N ILE A 232 31.89 4.26 -7.24
CA ILE A 232 32.72 4.57 -6.07
C ILE A 232 34.17 4.10 -6.23
N PRO A 233 35.12 4.70 -5.49
CA PRO A 233 36.52 4.26 -5.47
C PRO A 233 36.68 2.76 -5.15
N TYR A 234 37.69 2.14 -5.74
CA TYR A 234 37.90 0.68 -5.73
C TYR A 234 37.96 0.06 -4.32
N ASP A 235 38.61 0.74 -3.38
CA ASP A 235 38.74 0.31 -1.98
C ASP A 235 37.36 0.19 -1.28
N LYS A 236 36.48 1.18 -1.51
CA LYS A 236 35.11 1.16 -0.98
C LYS A 236 34.21 0.19 -1.75
N ALA A 237 34.41 0.05 -3.06
CA ALA A 237 33.66 -0.87 -3.92
C ALA A 237 33.78 -2.32 -3.45
N LYS A 238 34.97 -2.74 -3.01
CA LYS A 238 35.21 -4.11 -2.54
C LYS A 238 34.35 -4.48 -1.32
N THR A 239 34.28 -3.61 -0.32
CA THR A 239 33.47 -3.85 0.89
C THR A 239 31.98 -3.84 0.58
N LEU A 240 31.53 -2.86 -0.21
CA LEU A 240 30.13 -2.75 -0.62
C LEU A 240 29.69 -3.99 -1.40
N LYS A 241 30.52 -4.50 -2.31
CA LYS A 241 30.25 -5.71 -3.10
C LYS A 241 29.86 -6.89 -2.22
N PHE A 242 30.65 -7.20 -1.19
CA PHE A 242 30.37 -8.34 -0.31
C PHE A 242 29.13 -8.12 0.54
N GLN A 243 28.90 -6.89 0.99
CA GLN A 243 27.68 -6.52 1.72
C GLN A 243 26.42 -6.69 0.87
N LEU A 244 26.44 -6.21 -0.38
CA LEU A 244 25.32 -6.37 -1.32
C LEU A 244 25.08 -7.82 -1.71
N LYS A 245 26.16 -8.60 -1.93
CA LYS A 245 26.07 -10.04 -2.19
C LYS A 245 25.37 -10.77 -1.04
N ASP A 246 25.72 -10.46 0.21
CA ASP A 246 25.05 -11.02 1.39
C ASP A 246 23.56 -10.63 1.44
N TRP A 247 23.24 -9.36 1.18
CA TRP A 247 21.86 -8.89 1.19
C TRP A 247 21.01 -9.54 0.09
N ILE A 248 21.52 -9.64 -1.14
CA ILE A 248 20.82 -10.31 -2.25
C ILE A 248 20.60 -11.79 -1.93
N ASN A 249 21.60 -12.47 -1.38
CA ASN A 249 21.44 -13.87 -0.98
C ASN A 249 20.38 -14.06 0.10
N LYS A 250 20.32 -13.16 1.09
CA LYS A 250 19.29 -13.16 2.16
C LYS A 250 17.90 -12.76 1.69
N ALA A 251 17.83 -12.02 0.59
CA ALA A 251 16.59 -11.63 -0.06
C ALA A 251 15.99 -12.78 -0.89
N GLU A 252 16.77 -13.83 -1.17
CA GLU A 252 16.38 -15.09 -1.83
C GLU A 252 15.82 -14.99 -3.25
N TYR A 253 15.44 -13.80 -3.74
CA TYR A 253 14.87 -13.61 -5.07
C TYR A 253 15.80 -14.07 -6.19
N ALA A 254 17.12 -13.87 -6.05
CA ALA A 254 18.10 -14.29 -7.06
C ALA A 254 18.16 -15.81 -7.25
N ASN A 255 17.69 -16.62 -6.28
CA ASN A 255 17.57 -18.07 -6.44
C ASN A 255 16.47 -18.46 -7.44
N THR A 256 15.58 -17.53 -7.77
CA THR A 256 14.42 -17.77 -8.65
C THR A 256 14.68 -17.40 -10.11
N LYS A 257 15.91 -16.96 -10.46
CA LYS A 257 16.28 -16.43 -11.78
C LYS A 257 15.41 -15.24 -12.25
N LYS A 258 14.75 -14.56 -11.31
CA LYS A 258 13.92 -13.37 -11.55
C LYS A 258 14.64 -12.14 -11.03
N THR A 259 14.36 -10.99 -11.63
CA THR A 259 14.72 -9.70 -11.03
C THR A 259 13.96 -9.50 -9.72
N TYR A 260 14.43 -8.57 -8.88
CA TYR A 260 13.72 -8.20 -7.66
C TYR A 260 12.26 -7.81 -7.94
N TRP A 261 12.02 -6.99 -8.98
CA TRP A 261 10.69 -6.50 -9.33
C TRP A 261 9.74 -7.60 -9.80
N GLN A 262 10.24 -8.54 -10.61
CA GLN A 262 9.46 -9.71 -11.03
C GLN A 262 9.12 -10.62 -9.84
N TYR A 263 10.08 -10.84 -8.94
CA TYR A 263 9.87 -11.60 -7.71
C TYR A 263 8.80 -10.93 -6.83
N MET A 264 8.97 -9.64 -6.54
CA MET A 264 8.05 -8.85 -5.72
C MET A 264 6.66 -8.76 -6.32
N ARG A 265 6.53 -8.66 -7.65
CA ARG A 265 5.23 -8.72 -8.32
C ARG A 265 4.51 -10.03 -8.01
N ASN A 266 5.18 -11.17 -8.15
CA ASN A 266 4.57 -12.47 -7.82
C ASN A 266 4.17 -12.53 -6.34
N LEU A 267 5.03 -12.02 -5.46
CA LEU A 267 4.73 -11.96 -4.04
C LEU A 267 3.47 -11.12 -3.74
N PHE A 268 3.33 -9.95 -4.37
CA PHE A 268 2.11 -9.15 -4.24
C PHE A 268 0.88 -9.86 -4.78
N VAL A 269 0.99 -10.59 -5.89
CA VAL A 269 -0.12 -11.40 -6.42
C VAL A 269 -0.57 -12.43 -5.37
N GLU A 270 0.36 -13.15 -4.73
CA GLU A 270 0.04 -14.07 -3.63
C GLU A 270 -0.61 -13.34 -2.43
N ILE A 271 -0.08 -12.18 -2.02
CA ILE A 271 -0.65 -11.37 -0.94
C ILE A 271 -2.09 -10.95 -1.30
N ILE A 272 -2.33 -10.51 -2.52
CA ILE A 272 -3.66 -10.10 -2.99
C ILE A 272 -4.62 -11.29 -2.98
N TYR A 273 -4.22 -12.46 -3.48
CA TYR A 273 -5.07 -13.66 -3.43
C TYR A 273 -5.39 -14.09 -1.99
N HIS A 274 -4.43 -14.05 -1.06
CA HIS A 274 -4.68 -14.29 0.36
C HIS A 274 -5.75 -13.36 0.93
N ASN A 275 -5.72 -12.07 0.55
CA ASN A 275 -6.71 -11.08 0.99
C ASN A 275 -8.07 -11.26 0.30
N ILE A 276 -8.12 -11.68 -0.96
CA ILE A 276 -9.37 -12.04 -1.66
C ILE A 276 -10.02 -13.25 -0.97
N CYS A 277 -9.26 -14.32 -0.71
CA CYS A 277 -9.75 -15.49 0.04
C CYS A 277 -10.25 -15.11 1.42
N LYS A 278 -9.53 -14.25 2.14
CA LYS A 278 -9.92 -13.76 3.46
C LYS A 278 -11.20 -12.93 3.43
N ALA A 279 -11.33 -12.01 2.47
CA ALA A 279 -12.55 -11.23 2.26
C ALA A 279 -13.74 -12.16 1.96
N ASN A 280 -13.55 -13.16 1.11
CA ASN A 280 -14.57 -14.14 0.80
C ASN A 280 -14.96 -15.01 2.01
N LEU A 281 -14.00 -15.38 2.87
CA LEU A 281 -14.28 -16.06 4.13
C LEU A 281 -15.17 -15.19 5.03
N ILE A 282 -14.86 -13.91 5.18
CA ILE A 282 -15.64 -12.99 6.02
C ILE A 282 -17.07 -12.84 5.48
N LEU A 283 -17.22 -12.69 4.16
CA LEU A 283 -18.50 -12.48 3.51
C LEU A 283 -19.36 -13.76 3.45
N ARG A 284 -18.76 -14.86 3.01
CA ARG A 284 -19.44 -16.09 2.55
C ARG A 284 -19.03 -17.36 3.30
N ASN A 285 -18.20 -17.24 4.34
CA ASN A 285 -17.70 -18.37 5.14
C ASN A 285 -16.96 -19.44 4.31
N THR A 286 -16.30 -19.02 3.22
CA THR A 286 -15.52 -19.89 2.33
C THR A 286 -14.16 -19.26 2.03
N TYR A 287 -13.07 -19.89 2.47
CA TYR A 287 -11.71 -19.40 2.21
C TYR A 287 -11.10 -19.99 0.93
N ASN A 288 -11.29 -21.28 0.69
CA ASN A 288 -10.71 -21.96 -0.47
C ASN A 288 -11.53 -21.64 -1.74
N ILE A 289 -10.92 -20.90 -2.66
CA ILE A 289 -11.49 -20.48 -3.94
C ILE A 289 -10.72 -21.19 -5.06
N GLN A 290 -11.42 -21.70 -6.07
CA GLN A 290 -10.73 -22.27 -7.24
C GLN A 290 -10.11 -21.14 -8.08
N PRO A 291 -8.95 -21.34 -8.72
CA PRO A 291 -8.27 -20.28 -9.48
C PRO A 291 -9.14 -19.51 -10.48
N GLU A 292 -10.08 -20.19 -11.13
CA GLU A 292 -10.97 -19.61 -12.14
C GLU A 292 -12.02 -18.68 -11.53
N GLN A 293 -12.31 -18.83 -10.23
CA GLN A 293 -13.35 -18.10 -9.51
C GLN A 293 -12.82 -16.83 -8.83
N TYR A 294 -11.51 -16.62 -8.78
CA TYR A 294 -10.93 -15.45 -8.09
C TYR A 294 -11.50 -14.12 -8.57
N LYS A 295 -11.70 -13.97 -9.88
CA LYS A 295 -12.24 -12.73 -10.45
C LYS A 295 -13.68 -12.48 -10.00
N GLU A 296 -14.54 -13.49 -10.13
CA GLU A 296 -15.94 -13.40 -9.70
C GLU A 296 -16.03 -13.15 -8.18
N CYS A 297 -15.21 -13.84 -7.38
CA CYS A 297 -15.15 -13.63 -5.95
C CYS A 297 -14.72 -12.21 -5.59
N PHE A 298 -13.73 -11.66 -6.30
CA PHE A 298 -13.25 -10.29 -6.12
C PHE A 298 -14.32 -9.26 -6.48
N GLU A 299 -14.96 -9.39 -7.65
CA GLU A 299 -16.04 -8.50 -8.10
C GLU A 299 -17.25 -8.49 -7.13
N GLY A 300 -17.43 -9.58 -6.38
CA GLY A 300 -18.44 -9.69 -5.34
C GLY A 300 -18.01 -9.22 -3.94
N ILE A 301 -16.82 -8.64 -3.74
CA ILE A 301 -16.41 -8.15 -2.42
C ILE A 301 -17.19 -6.88 -2.06
N ASP A 302 -17.95 -6.93 -0.97
CA ASP A 302 -18.60 -5.76 -0.39
C ASP A 302 -17.83 -5.27 0.85
N LEU A 303 -17.12 -4.16 0.69
CA LEU A 303 -16.33 -3.55 1.74
C LEU A 303 -17.18 -2.98 2.90
N VAL A 304 -18.43 -2.59 2.63
CA VAL A 304 -19.36 -2.12 3.68
C VAL A 304 -19.73 -3.29 4.58
N THR A 305 -20.15 -4.42 4.01
CA THR A 305 -20.49 -5.62 4.79
C THR A 305 -19.27 -6.16 5.56
N ILE A 306 -18.06 -6.09 4.99
CA ILE A 306 -16.83 -6.46 5.72
C ILE A 306 -16.64 -5.58 6.96
N LEU A 307 -16.78 -4.26 6.81
CA LEU A 307 -16.67 -3.31 7.93
C LEU A 307 -17.73 -3.56 9.00
N GLU A 308 -18.99 -3.78 8.62
CA GLU A 308 -20.08 -4.06 9.56
C GLU A 308 -19.81 -5.34 10.37
N LYS A 309 -19.38 -6.42 9.70
CA LYS A 309 -18.98 -7.65 10.38
C LYS A 309 -17.77 -7.42 11.29
N GLN A 310 -16.83 -6.55 10.90
CA GLN A 310 -15.65 -6.23 11.72
C GLN A 310 -16.09 -5.47 12.96
N ASN A 311 -16.97 -4.49 12.83
CA ASN A 311 -17.52 -3.74 13.95
C ASN A 311 -18.17 -4.68 14.96
N ALA A 312 -19.04 -5.59 14.49
CA ALA A 312 -19.65 -6.60 15.35
C ALA A 312 -18.61 -7.49 16.07
N SER A 313 -17.59 -7.97 15.34
CA SER A 313 -16.56 -8.89 15.85
C SER A 313 -15.57 -8.24 16.83
N SER A 314 -15.49 -6.91 16.83
CA SER A 314 -14.56 -6.15 17.67
C SER A 314 -15.24 -5.34 18.77
N SER A 315 -16.55 -5.51 18.94
CA SER A 315 -17.38 -4.83 19.96
C SER A 315 -16.92 -5.08 21.41
N SER A 316 -16.34 -6.24 21.70
CA SER A 316 -15.84 -6.61 23.03
C SER A 316 -14.35 -6.33 23.18
N ILE A 317 -13.95 -5.65 24.26
CA ILE A 317 -12.53 -5.42 24.57
C ILE A 317 -11.79 -6.72 24.91
N ASP A 318 -12.46 -7.65 25.60
CA ASP A 318 -11.85 -8.86 26.17
C ASP A 318 -11.86 -10.03 25.18
N SER A 319 -12.93 -10.18 24.42
CA SER A 319 -13.15 -11.31 23.49
C SER A 319 -13.19 -10.91 22.02
N GLY A 320 -13.23 -9.61 21.72
CA GLY A 320 -13.26 -9.10 20.37
C GLY A 320 -11.91 -9.22 19.66
N TYR A 321 -11.97 -9.23 18.35
CA TYR A 321 -10.77 -9.35 17.50
C TYR A 321 -10.92 -8.52 16.23
N ILE A 322 -9.77 -8.19 15.65
CA ILE A 322 -9.64 -7.51 14.36
C ILE A 322 -9.01 -8.50 13.37
N TRP A 323 -9.63 -8.66 12.21
CA TRP A 323 -9.07 -9.49 11.15
C TRP A 323 -7.76 -8.88 10.66
N VAL A 324 -6.85 -9.75 10.22
CA VAL A 324 -5.76 -9.31 9.35
C VAL A 324 -6.29 -9.37 7.93
N LEU A 325 -6.58 -8.20 7.36
CA LEU A 325 -7.10 -8.00 6.00
C LEU A 325 -6.63 -6.63 5.50
N ASN A 326 -5.79 -6.62 4.47
CA ASN A 326 -5.37 -5.40 3.79
C ASN A 326 -6.25 -5.19 2.55
N THR A 327 -7.11 -4.18 2.55
CA THR A 327 -8.01 -3.95 1.41
C THR A 327 -7.37 -3.02 0.38
N CYS A 328 -6.43 -2.16 0.77
CA CYS A 328 -5.88 -1.17 -0.17
C CYS A 328 -5.02 -1.77 -1.29
N ILE A 329 -4.46 -2.97 -1.09
CA ILE A 329 -3.77 -3.72 -2.16
C ILE A 329 -4.73 -4.14 -3.30
N PHE A 330 -6.04 -4.13 -3.07
CA PHE A 330 -7.04 -4.37 -4.12
C PHE A 330 -7.03 -3.32 -5.22
N VAL A 331 -6.39 -2.17 -5.01
CA VAL A 331 -6.17 -1.14 -6.04
C VAL A 331 -5.62 -1.72 -7.35
N VAL A 332 -4.78 -2.77 -7.27
CA VAL A 332 -4.22 -3.44 -8.46
C VAL A 332 -5.30 -4.20 -9.22
N ALA A 333 -6.14 -4.94 -8.48
CA ALA A 333 -7.23 -5.75 -9.02
C ALA A 333 -8.36 -4.87 -9.58
N ASP A 334 -8.72 -3.79 -8.86
CA ASP A 334 -9.68 -2.78 -9.29
C ASP A 334 -9.22 -2.02 -10.53
N TYR A 335 -7.92 -1.78 -10.65
CA TYR A 335 -7.36 -1.16 -11.85
C TYR A 335 -7.51 -2.10 -13.07
N ASN A 336 -7.05 -3.34 -12.93
CA ASN A 336 -7.25 -4.39 -13.92
C ASN A 336 -6.92 -5.77 -13.33
N PHE A 337 -7.94 -6.58 -13.08
CA PHE A 337 -7.79 -7.93 -12.51
C PHE A 337 -6.83 -8.83 -13.30
N ALA A 338 -6.72 -8.65 -14.62
CA ALA A 338 -5.80 -9.45 -15.45
C ALA A 338 -4.32 -9.26 -15.06
N LEU A 339 -3.97 -8.21 -14.33
CA LEU A 339 -2.62 -8.02 -13.79
C LEU A 339 -2.22 -9.09 -12.78
N LEU A 340 -3.19 -9.74 -12.13
CA LEU A 340 -2.99 -10.86 -11.19
C LEU A 340 -2.88 -12.22 -11.90
N GLN A 341 -3.38 -12.31 -13.14
CA GLN A 341 -3.45 -13.56 -13.91
C GLN A 341 -2.27 -13.75 -14.86
N LYS A 342 -1.53 -12.67 -15.16
CA LYS A 342 -0.33 -12.77 -16.01
C LYS A 342 0.73 -13.60 -15.29
N GLU A 343 0.88 -14.86 -15.70
CA GLU A 343 2.13 -15.58 -15.54
C GLU A 343 3.25 -14.70 -16.10
N ASN A 344 4.23 -14.35 -15.26
CA ASN A 344 5.44 -13.65 -15.69
C ASN A 344 6.28 -14.59 -16.56
N ASN A 345 5.87 -14.79 -17.81
CA ASN A 345 6.76 -15.15 -18.92
C ASN A 345 7.49 -13.88 -19.36
N LEU A 346 8.50 -13.47 -18.59
CA LEU A 346 9.62 -12.65 -19.06
C LEU A 346 10.88 -13.07 -18.28
#